data_AF-A0A849KUU4-F1
#
_entry.id   AF-A0A849KUU4-F1
#
_cell.length_a   1.000
_cell.length_b   1.000
_cell.length_c   1.000
_cell.angle_alpha   90.00
_cell.angle_beta   90.00
_cell.angle_gamma   90.00
#
_symmetry.space_group_name_H-M   'P 1'
#
loop_
_entity.id
_entity.type
_entity.pdbx_description
1 polymer ?
#
loop_
_entity_poly.entity_id
_entity_poly.type
_entity_poly.pdbx_seq_one_letter_code
_entity_poly.pdbx_strand_id
1 'polypeptide(L)'
;DVMQLSEIMEVVSADTFKRPIYAGNAIQTVQSTDAKKVITVRTASFSATGEGGSAAIENATVPADPALSSFVGNALSASDRP
;
A
#
# COMPACT_ATOMS: atom_id res chain seq x y z
N ASP A 1 -10.09 -10.07 12.16
CA ASP A 1 -9.46 -9.99 10.84
C ASP A 1 -10.17 -8.90 10.03
N VAL A 2 -9.52 -8.29 9.04
CA VAL A 2 -10.13 -7.30 8.14
C VAL A 2 -9.73 -7.60 6.70
N MET A 3 -10.63 -7.37 5.76
CA MET A 3 -10.32 -7.62 4.35
C MET A 3 -9.28 -6.60 3.84
N GLN A 4 -8.24 -7.10 3.19
CA GLN A 4 -7.30 -6.25 2.45
C GLN A 4 -7.90 -5.92 1.06
N LEU A 5 -7.89 -4.65 0.69
CA LEU A 5 -8.27 -4.19 -0.66
C LEU A 5 -7.02 -3.68 -1.38
N SER A 6 -6.52 -4.47 -2.30
CA SER A 6 -5.31 -4.14 -3.07
C SER A 6 -5.62 -3.29 -4.30
N GLU A 7 -4.65 -2.44 -4.65
CA GLU A 7 -4.56 -1.78 -5.95
C GLU A 7 -5.80 -0.94 -6.32
N ILE A 8 -6.39 -0.23 -5.35
CA ILE A 8 -7.52 0.65 -5.67
C ILE A 8 -7.03 1.76 -6.61
N MET A 9 -7.91 2.11 -7.55
CA MET A 9 -7.69 3.20 -8.51
C MET A 9 -8.67 4.35 -8.31
N GLU A 10 -9.75 4.16 -7.55
CA GLU A 10 -10.75 5.18 -7.27
C GLU A 10 -11.41 4.92 -5.91
N VAL A 11 -11.68 5.98 -5.17
CA VAL A 11 -12.54 5.97 -3.98
C VAL A 11 -13.89 6.54 -4.37
N VAL A 12 -14.94 5.71 -4.35
CA VAL A 12 -16.31 6.12 -4.71
C VAL A 12 -17.03 6.69 -3.49
N SER A 13 -16.84 6.05 -2.33
CA SER A 13 -17.34 6.50 -1.03
C SER A 13 -16.37 6.01 0.08
N ALA A 14 -16.66 6.36 1.34
CA ALA A 14 -15.84 5.94 2.49
C ALA A 14 -15.65 4.41 2.62
N ASP A 15 -16.56 3.63 2.04
CA ASP A 15 -16.58 2.17 2.13
C ASP A 15 -16.57 1.48 0.76
N THR A 16 -16.58 2.23 -0.36
CA THR A 16 -16.70 1.69 -1.72
C THR A 16 -15.57 2.18 -2.62
N PHE A 17 -14.93 1.25 -3.32
CA PHE A 17 -13.71 1.48 -4.09
C PHE A 17 -13.79 0.81 -5.47
N LYS A 18 -13.04 1.32 -6.45
CA LYS A 18 -12.81 0.60 -7.71
C LYS A 18 -11.40 0.08 -7.80
N ARG A 19 -11.25 -1.14 -8.31
CA ARG A 19 -9.95 -1.78 -8.56
C ARG A 19 -9.95 -2.51 -9.91
N PRO A 20 -8.77 -2.64 -10.57
CA PRO A 20 -8.66 -3.45 -11.76
C PRO A 20 -8.66 -4.94 -11.39
N ILE A 21 -9.23 -5.75 -12.27
CA ILE A 21 -9.14 -7.21 -12.27
C ILE A 21 -8.81 -7.70 -13.69
N TYR A 22 -8.41 -8.96 -13.83
CA TYR A 22 -8.04 -9.55 -15.13
C TYR A 22 -7.02 -8.71 -15.92
N ALA A 23 -5.88 -8.40 -15.29
CA ALA A 23 -4.83 -7.55 -15.86
C ALA A 23 -5.30 -6.15 -16.33
N GLY A 24 -6.38 -5.63 -15.73
CA GLY A 24 -6.91 -4.30 -16.04
C GLY A 24 -8.01 -4.28 -17.09
N ASN A 25 -8.40 -5.44 -17.65
CA ASN A 25 -9.45 -5.52 -18.66
C ASN A 25 -10.86 -5.29 -18.10
N ALA A 26 -11.05 -5.47 -16.79
CA ALA A 26 -12.31 -5.14 -16.13
C ALA A 26 -12.06 -4.39 -14.84
N ILE A 27 -13.03 -3.54 -14.49
CA ILE A 27 -13.02 -2.75 -13.26
C ILE A 27 -14.09 -3.30 -12.34
N GLN A 28 -13.69 -3.65 -11.12
CA GLN A 28 -14.59 -4.11 -10.08
C GLN A 28 -14.86 -2.98 -9.09
N THR A 29 -16.14 -2.77 -8.77
CA THR A 29 -16.55 -1.96 -7.61
C THR A 29 -16.69 -2.88 -6.41
N VAL A 30 -16.01 -2.54 -5.32
CA VAL A 30 -15.98 -3.33 -4.08
C VAL A 30 -16.41 -2.44 -2.93
N GLN A 31 -17.45 -2.86 -2.21
CA GLN A 31 -17.84 -2.28 -0.92
C GLN A 31 -17.31 -3.17 0.21
N SER A 32 -16.66 -2.57 1.20
CA SER A 32 -16.20 -3.28 2.42
C SER A 32 -17.09 -2.87 3.59
N THR A 33 -17.49 -3.84 4.40
CA THR A 33 -18.26 -3.59 5.64
C THR A 33 -17.37 -3.49 6.89
N ASP A 34 -16.06 -3.73 6.76
CA ASP A 34 -15.12 -3.69 7.89
C ASP A 34 -14.98 -2.28 8.47
N ALA A 35 -14.93 -2.14 9.79
CA ALA A 35 -14.77 -0.81 10.40
C ALA A 35 -13.43 -0.12 10.03
N LYS A 36 -12.37 -0.91 9.80
CA LYS A 36 -11.06 -0.42 9.35
C LYS A 36 -10.78 -0.91 7.93
N LYS A 37 -10.28 -0.03 7.07
CA LYS A 37 -9.90 -0.38 5.69
C LYS A 37 -8.39 -0.52 5.59
N VAL A 38 -7.92 -1.71 5.20
CA VAL A 38 -6.50 -1.94 4.87
C VAL A 38 -6.38 -1.94 3.35
N ILE A 39 -5.77 -0.89 2.80
CA ILE A 39 -5.81 -0.61 1.36
C ILE A 39 -4.40 -0.40 0.83
N THR A 40 -4.11 -0.95 -0.35
CA THR A 40 -2.99 -0.45 -1.19
C THR A 40 -3.54 0.31 -2.39
N VAL A 41 -2.82 1.35 -2.80
CA VAL A 41 -3.27 2.29 -3.83
C VAL A 41 -2.36 2.16 -5.05
N ARG A 42 -2.96 2.11 -6.24
CA ARG A 42 -2.21 2.24 -7.49
C ARG A 42 -1.73 3.68 -7.63
N THR A 43 -0.42 3.88 -7.54
CA THR A 43 0.21 5.20 -7.49
C THR A 43 -0.13 6.10 -8.69
N ALA A 44 -0.23 5.52 -9.89
CA ALA A 44 -0.58 6.26 -11.11
C ALA A 44 -2.04 6.73 -11.18
N SER A 45 -2.92 6.26 -10.30
CA SER A 45 -4.34 6.58 -10.32
C SER A 45 -4.70 7.87 -9.56
N PHE A 46 -3.79 8.39 -8.73
CA PHE A 46 -4.00 9.58 -7.93
C PHE A 46 -2.86 10.57 -8.17
N SER A 47 -3.22 11.83 -8.44
CA SER A 47 -2.22 12.90 -8.48
C SER A 47 -1.61 13.10 -7.10
N ALA A 48 -0.31 13.37 -7.06
CA ALA A 48 0.33 13.83 -5.83
C ALA A 48 -0.37 15.08 -5.31
N THR A 49 -0.46 15.21 -3.98
CA THR A 49 -0.89 16.45 -3.34
C THR A 49 0.20 17.51 -3.48
N GLY A 50 -0.16 18.78 -3.36
CA GLY A 50 0.82 19.86 -3.26
C GLY A 50 1.66 19.78 -1.98
N GLU A 51 2.70 20.60 -1.92
CA GLU A 51 3.49 20.79 -0.70
C GLU A 51 2.71 21.60 0.34
N GLY A 52 2.94 21.32 1.63
CA GLY A 52 2.31 22.01 2.76
C GLY A 52 1.55 21.08 3.72
N GLY A 53 0.77 21.67 4.62
CA GLY A 53 0.04 20.98 5.68
C GLY A 53 0.59 21.29 7.07
N SER A 54 -0.29 21.26 8.08
CA SER A 54 0.02 21.58 9.48
C SER A 54 -0.29 20.42 10.42
N ALA A 55 -0.16 19.18 9.92
CA ALA A 55 -0.36 18.00 10.73
C ALA A 55 0.63 17.98 11.92
N ALA A 56 0.14 17.60 13.09
CA ALA A 56 0.99 17.48 14.27
C ALA A 56 2.03 16.38 14.07
N ILE A 57 3.26 16.65 14.52
CA ILE A 57 4.34 15.66 14.57
C ILE A 57 4.33 15.06 15.98
N GLU A 58 4.10 13.76 16.08
CA GLU A 58 4.08 13.02 17.34
C GLU A 58 5.19 11.96 17.35
N ASN A 59 5.81 11.77 18.52
CA ASN A 59 6.77 10.69 18.71
C ASN A 59 6.02 9.37 18.89
N ALA A 60 6.30 8.38 18.04
CA ALA A 60 5.79 7.03 18.21
C ALA A 60 6.87 6.15 18.88
N THR A 61 6.48 5.43 19.94
CA THR A 61 7.35 4.40 20.52
C THR A 61 7.40 3.21 19.57
N VAL A 62 8.59 2.90 19.07
CA VAL A 62 8.83 1.70 18.25
C VAL A 62 9.32 0.60 19.19
N PRO A 63 8.84 -0.66 19.05
CA PRO A 63 9.41 -1.77 19.78
C PRO A 63 10.91 -1.92 19.49
N ALA A 64 11.67 -2.36 20.48
CA ALA A 64 13.09 -2.64 20.31
C ALA A 64 13.30 -3.71 19.22
N ASP A 65 14.35 -3.54 18.41
CA ASP A 65 14.80 -4.58 17.48
C ASP A 65 15.15 -5.84 18.29
N PRO A 66 14.50 -6.99 18.04
CA PRO A 66 14.80 -8.22 18.77
C PRO A 66 16.20 -8.77 18.44
N ALA A 67 16.94 -8.17 17.49
CA ALA A 67 18.31 -8.49 17.14
C ALA A 67 18.55 -9.98 16.79
N LEU A 68 17.51 -10.62 16.24
CA LEU A 68 17.52 -12.06 15.93
C LEU A 68 18.40 -12.41 14.73
N SER A 69 18.69 -11.43 13.87
CA SER A 69 19.50 -11.63 12.67
C SER A 69 20.21 -10.34 12.28
N SER A 70 21.42 -10.48 11.72
CA SER A 70 22.17 -9.38 11.13
C SER A 70 22.42 -9.63 9.65
N PHE A 71 22.42 -8.56 8.86
CA PHE A 71 22.88 -8.62 7.47
C PHE A 71 24.39 -8.93 7.44
N VAL A 72 24.79 -10.03 6.80
CA VAL A 72 26.21 -10.43 6.64
C VAL A 72 26.76 -10.05 5.27
N GLY A 73 25.90 -10.02 4.25
CA GLY A 73 26.27 -9.71 2.86
C GLY A 73 25.30 -10.36 1.87
N ASN A 74 25.24 -9.83 0.65
CA ASN A 74 24.48 -10.42 -0.45
C ASN A 74 25.44 -11.03 -1.48
N ALA A 75 25.27 -12.31 -1.79
CA ALA A 75 25.88 -12.93 -2.97
C ALA A 75 24.96 -12.73 -4.17
N LEU A 76 24.99 -11.53 -4.76
CA LEU A 76 24.29 -11.27 -6.02
C LEU A 76 25.04 -11.96 -7.14
N SER A 77 24.40 -12.91 -7.84
CA SER A 77 24.95 -13.47 -9.07
C SER A 77 25.18 -12.34 -10.07
N ALA A 78 26.38 -12.29 -10.68
CA ALA A 78 26.56 -11.50 -11.88
C ALA A 78 25.57 -12.03 -12.92
N SER A 79 24.58 -11.23 -13.27
CA SER A 79 23.56 -11.61 -14.25
C SER A 79 24.21 -11.73 -15.63
N ASP A 80 24.26 -12.94 -16.19
CA ASP A 80 24.62 -13.21 -17.59
C ASP A 80 23.44 -12.93 -18.57
N ARG A 81 22.38 -12.25 -18.11
CA ARG A 81 21.46 -11.63 -19.06
C ARG A 81 22.17 -10.41 -19.68
N PRO A 82 22.24 -10.30 -21.03
CA PRO A 82 22.77 -9.10 -21.69
C PRO A 82 22.10 -7.82 -21.21
#